data_AF-A0AAV8R5H7-F1
#
_entry.id   AF-A0AAV8R5H7-F1
#
_cell.length_a   1.000
_cell.length_b   1.000
_cell.length_c   1.000
_cell.angle_alpha   90.00
_cell.angle_beta   90.00
_cell.angle_gamma   90.00
#
_symmetry.space_group_name_H-M   'P 1'
#
loop_
_entity.id
_entity.type
_entity.pdbx_description
1 polymer ?
#
loop_
_entity_poly.entity_id
_entity_poly.type
_entity_poly.pdbx_seq_one_letter_code
_entity_poly.pdbx_strand_id
1 'polypeptide(L)'
;MSSRRSRVSEEEINRLVSKLQSLLPETRQRGAGRASAAKLLKETCNYIRSLNRDVDDLSDRLSAIMATMDSSSAEAEMVRSLLRP
;
A
#
# COMPACT_ATOMS: atom_id res chain seq x y z
N MET A 1 28.53 -20.14 23.68
CA MET A 1 27.33 -19.28 23.82
C MET A 1 26.37 -19.65 22.71
N SER A 2 25.28 -20.36 23.04
CA SER A 2 24.34 -20.83 22.02
C SER A 2 23.49 -19.65 21.56
N SER A 3 23.69 -19.26 20.30
CA SER A 3 22.92 -18.20 19.65
C SER A 3 21.46 -18.61 19.66
N ARG A 4 20.66 -18.01 20.56
CA ARG A 4 19.20 -18.11 20.56
C ARG A 4 18.71 -17.46 19.27
N ARG A 5 18.76 -18.20 18.18
CA ARG A 5 17.97 -17.90 16.99
C ARG A 5 16.53 -17.90 17.49
N SER A 6 15.94 -16.72 17.61
CA SER A 6 14.53 -16.56 17.96
C SER A 6 13.75 -17.42 16.98
N ARG A 7 13.27 -18.57 17.45
CA ARG A 7 12.40 -19.42 16.64
C ARG A 7 11.08 -18.67 16.62
N VAL A 8 10.84 -17.94 15.53
CA VAL A 8 9.54 -17.35 15.25
C VAL A 8 8.52 -18.47 15.41
N SER A 9 7.54 -18.25 16.30
CA SER A 9 6.53 -19.26 16.63
C SER A 9 5.52 -19.39 15.49
N GLU A 10 4.86 -20.54 15.39
CA GLU A 10 3.82 -20.75 14.37
C GLU A 10 2.62 -19.82 14.62
N GLU A 11 2.34 -19.51 15.88
CA GLU A 11 1.33 -18.53 16.31
C GLU A 11 1.66 -17.12 15.80
N GLU A 12 2.93 -16.72 15.86
CA GLU A 12 3.39 -15.43 15.36
C GLU A 12 3.27 -15.34 13.83
N ILE A 13 3.62 -16.42 13.12
CA ILE A 13 3.44 -16.51 11.67
C ILE A 13 1.95 -16.38 11.31
N ASN A 14 1.07 -17.12 11.99
CA ASN A 14 -0.37 -17.09 11.74
C ASN A 14 -0.97 -15.70 12.00
N ARG A 15 -0.56 -15.03 13.09
CA ARG A 15 -0.97 -13.64 13.39
C ARG A 15 -0.55 -12.68 12.29
N LEU A 16 0.68 -12.79 11.78
CA LEU A 16 1.18 -11.94 10.69
C LEU A 16 0.42 -12.19 9.39
N VAL A 17 0.14 -13.46 9.06
CA VAL A 17 -0.66 -13.85 7.89
C VAL A 17 -2.07 -13.25 7.97
N SER A 18 -2.75 -13.34 9.12
CA SER A 18 -4.08 -12.74 9.32
C SER A 18 -4.05 -11.22 9.16
N LYS A 19 -3.01 -10.55 9.68
CA LYS A 19 -2.84 -9.10 9.51
C LYS A 19 -2.66 -8.72 8.04
N LEU A 20 -1.82 -9.45 7.31
CA LEU A 20 -1.62 -9.23 5.88
C LEU A 20 -2.91 -9.48 5.08
N GLN A 21 -3.69 -10.50 5.42
CA GLN A 21 -5.00 -10.75 4.81
C GLN A 21 -5.94 -9.56 4.98
N SER A 22 -6.01 -8.97 6.17
CA SER A 22 -6.89 -7.82 6.44
C SER A 22 -6.51 -6.55 5.68
N LEU A 23 -5.26 -6.44 5.22
CA LEU A 23 -4.75 -5.29 4.47
C LEU A 23 -4.91 -5.45 2.95
N LEU A 24 -5.21 -6.67 2.47
CA LEU A 24 -5.48 -6.90 1.06
C LEU A 24 -6.92 -6.48 0.72
N PRO A 25 -7.18 -6.02 -0.53
CA PRO A 25 -8.52 -5.68 -0.97
C PRO A 25 -9.46 -6.90 -0.89
N GLU A 26 -10.74 -6.67 -0.57
CA GLU A 26 -11.72 -7.74 -0.31
C GLU A 26 -11.85 -8.78 -1.43
N THR A 27 -11.65 -8.36 -2.68
CA THR A 27 -11.62 -9.24 -3.85
C THR A 27 -10.50 -10.29 -3.78
N ARG A 28 -9.37 -9.95 -3.15
CA ARG A 28 -8.24 -10.86 -2.90
C ARG A 28 -8.41 -11.65 -1.61
N GLN A 29 -9.13 -11.12 -0.61
CA GLN A 29 -9.46 -11.85 0.61
C GLN A 29 -10.29 -13.11 0.33
N ARG A 30 -11.26 -13.04 -0.60
CA ARG A 30 -12.08 -14.20 -1.00
C ARG A 30 -11.27 -15.35 -1.62
N GLY A 31 -10.15 -15.04 -2.28
CA GLY A 31 -9.21 -16.03 -2.81
C GLY A 31 -8.15 -16.51 -1.81
N ALA A 32 -8.07 -15.87 -0.64
CA ALA A 32 -7.02 -16.07 0.36
C ALA A 32 -7.41 -17.07 1.47
N GLY A 33 -8.67 -17.48 1.58
CA GLY A 33 -9.18 -18.42 2.61
C GLY A 33 -8.50 -19.81 2.62
N ARG A 34 -7.65 -20.11 1.63
CA ARG A 34 -6.78 -21.30 1.55
C ARG A 34 -5.38 -21.00 0.95
N ALA A 35 -4.98 -19.74 0.87
CA ALA A 35 -3.68 -19.38 0.29
C ALA A 35 -2.55 -19.67 1.28
N SER A 36 -1.44 -20.26 0.80
CA SER A 36 -0.24 -20.41 1.62
C SER A 36 0.32 -19.04 2.01
N ALA A 37 1.06 -18.97 3.13
CA ALA A 37 1.73 -17.74 3.56
C ALA A 37 2.60 -17.12 2.45
N ALA A 38 3.28 -17.96 1.66
CA ALA A 38 4.07 -17.50 0.51
C ALA A 38 3.23 -16.84 -0.59
N LYS A 39 2.05 -17.40 -0.91
CA LYS A 39 1.13 -16.81 -1.88
C LYS A 39 0.60 -15.47 -1.37
N LEU A 40 0.23 -15.41 -0.09
CA LEU A 40 -0.26 -14.19 0.54
C LEU A 40 0.78 -13.07 0.55
N LEU A 41 2.03 -13.39 0.90
CA LEU A 41 3.15 -12.46 0.84
C LEU A 41 3.34 -11.92 -0.58
N LYS A 42 3.30 -12.80 -1.59
CA LYS A 42 3.40 -12.40 -2.99
C LYS A 42 2.26 -11.47 -3.41
N GLU A 43 1.03 -11.77 -3.02
CA GLU A 43 -0.14 -10.91 -3.30
C GLU A 43 -0.04 -9.55 -2.62
N THR A 44 0.47 -9.52 -1.38
CA THR A 44 0.74 -8.28 -0.63
C THR A 44 1.81 -7.46 -1.35
N CYS A 45 2.96 -8.06 -1.70
CA CYS A 45 4.02 -7.36 -2.44
C CYS A 45 3.53 -6.84 -3.79
N ASN A 46 2.66 -7.59 -4.47
CA ASN A 46 2.04 -7.14 -5.71
C ASN A 46 1.09 -5.96 -5.48
N TYR A 47 0.33 -5.97 -4.38
CA TYR A 47 -0.57 -4.88 -4.03
C TYR A 47 0.18 -3.60 -3.64
N ILE A 48 1.25 -3.72 -2.85
CA ILE A 48 2.15 -2.59 -2.56
C ILE A 48 2.70 -2.01 -3.86
N ARG A 49 3.14 -2.85 -4.81
CA ARG A 49 3.62 -2.37 -6.11
C ARG A 49 2.54 -1.68 -6.94
N SER A 50 1.29 -2.14 -6.90
CA SER A 50 0.21 -1.43 -7.60
C SER A 50 -0.09 -0.10 -6.92
N LEU A 51 -0.18 -0.06 -5.58
CA LEU A 51 -0.41 1.17 -4.83
C LEU A 51 0.65 2.24 -5.12
N ASN A 52 1.94 1.86 -5.17
CA ASN A 52 2.99 2.82 -5.52
C ASN A 52 2.78 3.39 -6.93
N ARG A 53 2.45 2.55 -7.92
CA ARG A 53 2.14 3.01 -9.28
C ARG A 53 0.92 3.93 -9.31
N ASP A 54 -0.13 3.57 -8.58
CA ASP A 54 -1.35 4.38 -8.51
C ASP A 54 -1.05 5.77 -7.90
N VAL A 55 -0.17 5.82 -6.88
CA VAL A 55 0.30 7.08 -6.27
C VAL A 55 1.14 7.88 -7.26
N ASP A 56 2.08 7.26 -7.96
CA ASP A 56 2.93 7.91 -8.97
C ASP A 56 2.07 8.49 -10.11
N ASP A 57 1.18 7.67 -10.69
CA ASP A 57 0.27 8.06 -11.78
C ASP A 57 -0.66 9.20 -11.35
N LEU A 58 -1.20 9.15 -10.12
CA LEU A 58 -2.05 10.21 -9.60
C LEU A 58 -1.26 11.51 -9.37
N SER A 59 -0.03 11.40 -8.87
CA SER A 59 0.87 12.53 -8.65
C SER A 59 1.25 13.22 -9.97
N ASP A 60 1.52 12.44 -11.02
CA ASP A 60 1.81 12.96 -12.35
C ASP A 60 0.59 13.65 -12.97
N ARG A 61 -0.60 13.02 -12.88
CA ARG A 61 -1.85 13.63 -13.37
C ARG A 61 -2.17 14.92 -12.63
N LEU A 62 -1.98 14.95 -11.31
CA LEU A 62 -2.19 16.16 -10.52
C LEU A 62 -1.20 17.25 -10.92
N SER A 63 0.08 16.92 -11.09
CA SER A 63 1.11 17.86 -11.53
C SER A 63 0.80 18.45 -12.91
N ALA A 64 0.32 17.63 -13.84
CA ALA A 64 -0.09 18.09 -15.17
C ALA A 64 -1.30 19.03 -15.10
N ILE A 65 -2.31 18.71 -14.29
CA ILE A 65 -3.47 19.60 -14.07
C ILE A 65 -3.00 20.93 -13.49
N MET A 66 -2.17 20.90 -12.44
CA MET A 66 -1.64 22.11 -11.80
C MET A 66 -0.79 22.97 -12.76
N ALA A 67 -0.07 22.37 -13.71
CA ALA A 67 0.71 23.09 -14.71
C ALA A 67 -0.18 23.86 -15.72
N THR A 68 -1.40 23.40 -15.95
CA THR A 68 -2.38 24.08 -16.81
C THR A 68 -3.22 25.13 -16.08
N MET A 69 -3.26 25.08 -14.75
CA MET A 69 -3.99 26.05 -13.93
C MET A 69 -3.24 27.38 -13.89
N ASP A 70 -3.98 28.49 -13.87
CA ASP A 70 -3.38 29.78 -13.54
C ASP A 70 -2.87 29.73 -12.10
N SER A 71 -1.55 29.86 -11.95
CA SER A 71 -0.84 29.79 -10.67
C SER A 71 -1.30 30.83 -9.63
N SER A 72 -2.01 31.87 -10.08
CA SER A 72 -2.58 32.95 -9.27
C SER A 72 -4.08 32.78 -8.95
N SER A 73 -4.71 31.72 -9.44
CA SER A 73 -6.13 31.45 -9.19
C SER A 73 -6.38 30.94 -7.77
N ALA A 74 -7.56 31.23 -7.24
CA ALA A 74 -7.97 30.77 -5.91
C ALA A 74 -8.04 29.23 -5.83
N GLU A 75 -8.37 28.57 -6.94
CA GLU A 75 -8.40 27.11 -7.06
C GLU A 75 -6.98 26.52 -6.95
N ALA A 76 -5.99 27.15 -7.58
CA ALA A 76 -4.59 26.71 -7.49
C ALA A 76 -4.06 26.87 -6.06
N GLU A 77 -4.42 27.96 -5.38
CA GLU A 77 -4.05 28.18 -3.98
C GLU A 77 -4.73 27.18 -3.03
N MET A 78 -6.00 26.86 -3.27
CA MET A 78 -6.73 25.83 -2.53
C MET A 78 -6.05 24.46 -2.67
N VAL A 79 -5.75 24.02 -3.89
CA VAL A 79 -5.06 22.74 -4.12
C VAL A 79 -3.70 22.70 -3.44
N ARG A 80 -2.89 23.76 -3.52
CA ARG A 80 -1.60 23.85 -2.80
C ARG A 80 -1.76 23.74 -1.28
N SER A 81 -2.82 24.30 -0.72
CA SER A 81 -3.07 24.21 0.73
C SER A 81 -3.42 22.79 1.18
N LEU A 82 -4.13 22.02 0.35
CA LEU A 82 -4.45 20.61 0.60
C LEU A 82 -3.23 19.68 0.51
N LEU A 83 -2.18 20.11 -0.20
CA LEU A 83 -0.94 19.36 -0.40
C LEU A 83 0.18 19.75 0.56
N ARG A 84 -0.04 20.74 1.44
CA ARG A 84 0.93 21.06 2.49
C ARG A 84 0.99 19.92 3.52
N PRO A 85 2.20 19.52 3.97
CA PRO A 85 2.39 18.50 5.00
C PRO A 85 1.89 18.95 6.38
#